data_AF-A0A930TQ01-F1
#
_entry.id   AF-A0A930TQ01-F1
#
_cell.length_a   1.000
_cell.length_b   1.000
_cell.length_c   1.000
_cell.angle_alpha   90.00
_cell.angle_beta   90.00
_cell.angle_gamma   90.00
#
_symmetry.space_group_name_H-M   'P 1'
#
loop_
_entity.id
_entity.type
_entity.pdbx_description
1 polymer ?
#
loop_
_entity_poly.entity_id
_entity_poly.type
_entity_poly.pdbx_seq_one_letter_code
_entity_poly.pdbx_strand_id
1 'polypeptide(L)'
;YRLITDPSDDDNFKDYGHGHSAMSVMGSTANNSSGVAGINWYSKIYVNDVYSGVNLQTAIKDTINYAKANNMKVVFQGGIQGEGWLTSGGSQAQLESLISANSDIALFAVAAGNGGPGGNLNDPNYLTSVSGVAKLQTNYSNVISVGALAKTGTTYVNGLANASSVDIAGYSNRGSNLTLMAATNSPAMDKNGDMRFFGGTSCANPNMAAIASLVWSVNPYFSGGQVRQLLIDTAMDLGSYGKDNTFGNGLVNADAAVRRAWALKEDYQLASMYSSKRWQPTIFSVLDDFKVLTKDIKFVVDPKFTHILDTNIQTIKKPSVDLEFDAMDSFAIAPVASGFDASEGSDRPSIFDELIAPTSNFLDDMVDENSWSESLADEVALI
;
A
#
# COMPACT_ATOMS: atom_id res chain seq x y z
N TYR A 1 15.85 11.39 13.86
CA TYR A 1 15.91 11.74 15.29
C TYR A 1 15.05 10.75 16.07
N ARG A 2 15.66 9.79 16.77
CA ARG A 2 14.94 8.85 17.64
C ARG A 2 14.64 9.58 18.96
N LEU A 3 13.39 9.60 19.40
CA LEU A 3 13.04 10.12 20.72
C LEU A 3 12.95 8.90 21.66
N ILE A 4 14.11 8.30 21.95
CA ILE A 4 14.21 7.20 22.91
C ILE A 4 14.11 7.85 24.29
N THR A 5 12.91 7.83 24.87
CA THR A 5 12.65 8.34 26.23
C THR A 5 13.00 7.34 27.31
N ASP A 6 13.27 6.08 26.93
CA ASP A 6 13.67 5.02 27.84
C ASP A 6 14.90 4.28 27.27
N PRO A 7 16.11 4.52 27.83
CA PRO A 7 17.32 3.80 27.44
C PRO A 7 17.38 2.38 28.03
N SER A 8 16.38 1.96 28.81
CA SER A 8 16.28 0.60 29.37
C SER A 8 15.48 -0.37 28.50
N ASP A 9 15.34 -0.04 27.20
CA ASP A 9 14.82 -0.92 26.14
C ASP A 9 15.22 -2.38 26.42
N ASP A 10 14.21 -3.28 26.43
CA ASP A 10 14.31 -4.67 26.89
C ASP A 10 15.19 -5.51 25.95
N ASP A 11 16.48 -5.28 26.08
CA ASP A 11 17.59 -6.06 25.58
C ASP A 11 17.80 -7.34 26.43
N ASN A 12 16.90 -7.63 27.38
CA ASN A 12 17.06 -8.63 28.43
C ASN A 12 16.33 -9.96 28.16
N PHE A 13 15.61 -10.09 27.06
CA PHE A 13 15.44 -11.42 26.48
C PHE A 13 16.80 -11.92 26.01
N LYS A 14 17.10 -13.21 26.18
CA LYS A 14 18.32 -13.87 25.68
C LYS A 14 18.40 -13.92 24.14
N ASP A 15 17.77 -12.98 23.44
CA ASP A 15 17.65 -12.88 22.00
C ASP A 15 18.40 -11.65 21.44
N TYR A 16 18.33 -11.49 20.12
CA TYR A 16 19.03 -10.44 19.38
C TYR A 16 18.31 -9.06 19.44
N GLY A 17 17.31 -8.89 20.33
CA GLY A 17 16.54 -7.66 20.50
C GLY A 17 15.29 -7.65 19.62
N HIS A 18 14.21 -8.26 20.11
CA HIS A 18 12.91 -8.29 19.42
C HIS A 18 12.33 -6.89 19.16
N GLY A 19 12.30 -6.03 20.20
CA GLY A 19 11.85 -4.64 20.08
C GLY A 19 12.72 -3.83 19.12
N HIS A 20 14.04 -3.99 19.21
CA HIS A 20 15.00 -3.33 18.31
C HIS A 20 14.76 -3.69 16.83
N SER A 21 14.56 -4.98 16.55
CA SER A 21 14.27 -5.46 15.20
C SER A 21 12.98 -4.86 14.65
N ALA A 22 11.92 -4.75 15.47
CA ALA A 22 10.67 -4.10 15.09
C ALA A 22 10.87 -2.60 14.80
N MET A 23 11.63 -1.89 15.63
CA MET A 23 11.97 -0.48 15.39
C MET A 23 12.80 -0.29 14.11
N SER A 24 13.72 -1.21 13.82
CA SER A 24 14.52 -1.17 12.60
C SER A 24 13.65 -1.26 11.35
N VAL A 25 12.66 -2.16 11.33
CA VAL A 25 11.71 -2.27 10.21
C VAL A 25 10.92 -0.97 10.00
N MET A 26 10.54 -0.29 11.09
CA MET A 26 9.74 0.93 11.00
C MET A 26 10.55 2.16 10.58
N GLY A 27 11.73 2.38 11.18
CA GLY A 27 12.38 3.68 11.16
C GLY A 27 13.90 3.67 11.18
N SER A 28 14.56 2.61 10.70
CA SER A 28 15.99 2.69 10.39
C SER A 28 16.27 3.81 9.39
N THR A 29 17.34 4.56 9.63
CA THR A 29 17.78 5.67 8.77
C THR A 29 18.08 5.15 7.36
N ALA A 30 17.47 5.76 6.36
CA ALA A 30 17.75 5.45 4.95
C ALA A 30 18.85 6.35 4.37
N ASN A 31 19.30 6.03 3.14
CA ASN A 31 20.27 6.81 2.35
C ASN A 31 21.63 7.03 3.04
N ASN A 32 22.03 6.12 3.92
CA ASN A 32 23.32 6.13 4.63
C ASN A 32 24.28 5.02 4.14
N SER A 33 23.94 4.34 3.04
CA SER A 33 24.71 3.24 2.44
C SER A 33 24.97 2.04 3.38
N SER A 34 24.16 1.85 4.41
CA SER A 34 24.38 0.79 5.42
C SER A 34 23.07 0.16 5.90
N GLY A 35 23.11 -1.14 6.17
CA GLY A 35 22.02 -1.87 6.82
C GLY A 35 20.72 -1.87 6.03
N VAL A 36 19.65 -1.41 6.67
CA VAL A 36 18.28 -1.42 6.12
C VAL A 36 17.67 -0.02 6.19
N ALA A 37 16.74 0.27 5.28
CA ALA A 37 15.88 1.44 5.35
C ALA A 37 14.56 1.07 6.05
N GLY A 38 14.19 1.80 7.10
CA GLY A 38 12.87 1.66 7.70
C GLY A 38 11.80 2.28 6.81
N ILE A 39 10.58 1.74 6.81
CA ILE A 39 9.51 2.20 5.91
C ILE A 39 9.22 3.71 6.07
N ASN A 40 9.22 4.22 7.31
CA ASN A 40 9.07 5.64 7.59
C ASN A 40 10.25 6.15 8.42
N TRP A 41 11.40 6.26 7.77
CA TRP A 41 12.66 6.71 8.39
C TRP A 41 12.64 8.15 8.93
N TYR A 42 11.60 8.94 8.66
CA TYR A 42 11.47 10.32 9.16
C TYR A 42 10.62 10.43 10.43
N SER A 43 9.73 9.46 10.68
CA SER A 43 8.89 9.47 11.88
C SER A 43 9.70 9.30 13.15
N LYS A 44 9.29 10.02 14.21
CA LYS A 44 9.83 9.80 15.55
C LYS A 44 9.27 8.50 16.11
N ILE A 45 10.13 7.66 16.66
CA ILE A 45 9.73 6.46 17.41
C ILE A 45 9.76 6.80 18.90
N TYR A 46 8.63 6.55 19.57
CA TYR A 46 8.48 6.60 21.03
C TYR A 46 8.46 5.16 21.56
N VAL A 47 9.29 4.85 22.54
CA VAL A 47 9.52 3.47 23.01
C VAL A 47 8.95 3.31 24.41
N ASN A 48 8.15 2.25 24.61
CA ASN A 48 7.78 1.74 25.92
C ASN A 48 8.00 0.23 25.90
N ASP A 49 8.77 -0.29 26.86
CA ASP A 49 8.80 -1.72 27.09
C ASP A 49 7.62 -2.14 27.98
N VAL A 50 6.72 -2.94 27.41
CA VAL A 50 5.54 -3.47 28.11
C VAL A 50 5.70 -4.88 28.67
N TYR A 51 6.86 -5.52 28.45
CA TYR A 51 7.16 -6.86 28.93
C TYR A 51 7.86 -6.85 30.28
N SER A 52 8.78 -5.91 30.51
CA SER A 52 9.54 -5.79 31.76
C SER A 52 9.40 -4.43 32.45
N GLY A 53 9.05 -3.39 31.70
CA GLY A 53 8.92 -2.02 32.21
C GLY A 53 7.51 -1.65 32.68
N VAL A 54 6.73 -1.05 31.79
CA VAL A 54 5.45 -0.39 32.08
C VAL A 54 4.27 -1.24 31.64
N ASN A 55 3.18 -1.25 32.40
CA ASN A 55 1.97 -1.96 31.93
C ASN A 55 1.39 -1.32 30.65
N LEU A 56 0.63 -2.10 29.87
CA LEU A 56 0.15 -1.68 28.55
C LEU A 56 -0.73 -0.41 28.61
N GLN A 57 -1.70 -0.37 29.52
CA GLN A 57 -2.63 0.78 29.59
C GLN A 57 -1.91 2.06 30.00
N THR A 58 -0.92 2.00 30.89
CA THR A 58 -0.06 3.13 31.24
C THR A 58 0.77 3.56 30.03
N ALA A 59 1.42 2.64 29.31
CA ALA A 59 2.20 2.96 28.10
C ALA A 59 1.35 3.67 27.03
N ILE A 60 0.13 3.18 26.79
CA ILE A 60 -0.83 3.80 25.86
C ILE A 60 -1.20 5.21 26.34
N LYS A 61 -1.58 5.35 27.61
CA LYS A 61 -1.98 6.64 28.20
C LYS A 61 -0.87 7.67 28.13
N ASP A 62 0.36 7.31 28.50
CA ASP A 62 1.50 8.23 28.54
C ASP A 62 1.90 8.66 27.12
N THR A 63 1.89 7.73 26.16
CA THR A 63 2.16 8.05 24.75
C THR A 63 1.09 8.96 24.16
N ILE A 64 -0.19 8.73 24.46
CA ILE A 64 -1.30 9.62 24.03
C ILE A 64 -1.14 11.01 24.64
N ASN A 65 -0.82 11.10 25.93
CA ASN A 65 -0.59 12.38 26.60
C ASN A 65 0.59 13.13 25.97
N TYR A 66 1.70 12.43 25.70
CA TYR A 66 2.84 13.00 24.99
C TYR A 66 2.45 13.50 23.60
N ALA A 67 1.70 12.70 22.83
CA ALA A 67 1.25 13.07 21.50
C ALA A 67 0.37 14.34 21.53
N LYS A 68 -0.60 14.40 22.46
CA LYS A 68 -1.45 15.59 22.65
C LYS A 68 -0.64 16.83 23.03
N ALA A 69 0.29 16.69 23.99
CA ALA A 69 1.12 17.81 24.44
C ALA A 69 2.03 18.37 23.34
N ASN A 70 2.35 17.57 22.32
CA ASN A 70 3.23 17.95 21.22
C ASN A 70 2.49 18.12 19.87
N ASN A 71 1.15 18.13 19.88
CA ASN A 71 0.32 18.20 18.67
C ASN A 71 0.68 17.14 17.61
N MET A 72 0.91 15.92 18.07
CA MET A 72 1.29 14.78 17.23
C MET A 72 0.14 13.78 17.10
N LYS A 73 0.17 13.02 16.00
CA LYS A 73 -0.60 11.78 15.81
C LYS A 73 0.28 10.60 16.21
N VAL A 74 -0.34 9.49 16.62
CA VAL A 74 0.37 8.28 17.06
C VAL A 74 -0.17 7.02 16.39
N VAL A 75 0.74 6.21 15.85
CA VAL A 75 0.44 4.83 15.47
C VAL A 75 1.13 3.90 16.47
N PHE A 76 0.34 3.13 17.21
CA PHE A 76 0.85 2.11 18.09
C PHE A 76 1.21 0.86 17.30
N GLN A 77 2.43 0.36 17.52
CA GLN A 77 2.87 -0.95 17.05
C GLN A 77 2.83 -1.91 18.26
N GLY A 78 1.79 -2.73 18.35
CA GLY A 78 1.65 -3.78 19.36
C GLY A 78 2.12 -5.14 18.88
N GLY A 79 3.36 -5.54 19.19
CA GLY A 79 3.87 -6.91 19.00
C GLY A 79 3.36 -7.92 20.03
N ILE A 80 2.20 -7.67 20.62
CA ILE A 80 1.64 -8.38 21.77
C ILE A 80 0.53 -9.36 21.32
N GLN A 81 0.43 -10.50 21.98
CA GLN A 81 -0.58 -11.53 21.72
C GLN A 81 -1.11 -12.11 23.04
N GLY A 82 -2.41 -12.40 23.08
CA GLY A 82 -3.06 -13.12 24.17
C GLY A 82 -3.99 -12.27 25.03
N GLU A 83 -4.93 -12.95 25.69
CA GLU A 83 -6.03 -12.31 26.43
C GLU A 83 -5.55 -11.50 27.66
N GLY A 84 -4.42 -11.89 28.26
CA GLY A 84 -3.86 -11.18 29.42
C GLY A 84 -3.53 -9.71 29.16
N TRP A 85 -3.26 -9.33 27.90
CA TRP A 85 -2.99 -7.95 27.53
C TRP A 85 -4.21 -7.04 27.64
N LEU A 86 -5.43 -7.58 27.54
CA LEU A 86 -6.67 -6.80 27.69
C LEU A 86 -6.79 -6.18 29.08
N THR A 87 -6.14 -6.77 30.09
CA THR A 87 -6.19 -6.33 31.48
C THR A 87 -4.83 -5.86 32.03
N SER A 88 -3.84 -5.63 31.17
CA SER A 88 -2.52 -5.14 31.60
C SER A 88 -2.60 -3.66 31.99
N GLY A 89 -2.64 -3.39 33.30
CA GLY A 89 -2.74 -2.03 33.86
C GLY A 89 -4.14 -1.56 34.27
N GLY A 90 -5.17 -2.41 34.10
CA GLY A 90 -6.56 -2.06 34.40
C GLY A 90 -7.56 -3.07 33.88
N SER A 91 -8.84 -2.72 33.87
CA SER A 91 -9.90 -3.51 33.24
C SER A 91 -9.89 -3.39 31.72
N GLN A 92 -10.48 -4.36 31.02
CA GLN A 92 -10.65 -4.31 29.57
C GLN A 92 -11.48 -3.08 29.14
N ALA A 93 -12.52 -2.72 29.89
CA ALA A 93 -13.32 -1.53 29.61
C ALA A 93 -12.49 -0.23 29.65
N GLN A 94 -11.48 -0.15 30.52
CA GLN A 94 -10.56 0.99 30.56
C GLN A 94 -9.65 1.03 29.33
N LEU A 95 -9.12 -0.11 28.89
CA LEU A 95 -8.34 -0.20 27.64
C LEU A 95 -9.19 0.23 26.43
N GLU A 96 -10.40 -0.29 26.32
CA GLU A 96 -11.33 0.03 25.24
C GLU A 96 -11.74 1.51 25.22
N SER A 97 -11.89 2.12 26.41
CA SER A 97 -12.10 3.56 26.56
C SER A 97 -10.89 4.36 26.07
N LEU A 98 -9.65 3.93 26.41
CA LEU A 98 -8.43 4.57 25.88
C LEU A 98 -8.35 4.48 24.35
N ILE A 99 -8.73 3.35 23.76
CA ILE A 99 -8.72 3.16 22.30
C ILE A 99 -9.75 4.07 21.63
N SER A 100 -11.02 3.98 22.05
CA SER A 100 -12.12 4.69 21.39
C SER A 100 -12.07 6.20 21.56
N ALA A 101 -11.73 6.69 22.76
CA ALA A 101 -11.70 8.11 23.09
C ALA A 101 -10.56 8.89 22.40
N ASN A 102 -9.64 8.20 21.73
CA ASN A 102 -8.50 8.81 21.05
C ASN A 102 -8.44 8.43 19.56
N SER A 103 -9.56 8.00 18.98
CA SER A 103 -9.64 7.59 17.56
C SER A 103 -9.34 8.71 16.55
N ASP A 104 -9.38 9.97 16.99
CA ASP A 104 -9.00 11.15 16.22
C ASP A 104 -7.48 11.31 16.06
N ILE A 105 -6.68 10.82 17.01
CA ILE A 105 -5.22 10.98 17.03
C ILE A 105 -4.41 9.69 17.13
N ALA A 106 -5.05 8.56 17.44
CA ALA A 106 -4.40 7.28 17.67
C ALA A 106 -4.96 6.17 16.76
N LEU A 107 -4.04 5.42 16.16
CA LEU A 107 -4.29 4.18 15.44
C LEU A 107 -3.51 3.04 16.10
N PHE A 108 -4.12 1.88 16.27
CA PHE A 108 -3.51 0.72 16.92
C PHE A 108 -3.31 -0.41 15.92
N ALA A 109 -2.07 -0.59 15.44
CA ALA A 109 -1.70 -1.78 14.67
C ALA A 109 -1.21 -2.85 15.66
N VAL A 110 -1.88 -4.00 15.69
CA VAL A 110 -1.60 -5.09 16.63
C VAL A 110 -1.41 -6.40 15.87
N ALA A 111 -0.34 -7.12 16.21
CA ALA A 111 -0.04 -8.42 15.64
C ALA A 111 -1.21 -9.39 15.87
N ALA A 112 -1.61 -10.12 14.82
CA ALA A 112 -2.71 -11.08 14.89
C ALA A 112 -2.42 -12.27 15.83
N GLY A 113 -1.13 -12.55 16.04
CA GLY A 113 -0.62 -13.65 16.84
C GLY A 113 0.06 -14.73 16.00
N ASN A 114 0.92 -15.51 16.66
CA ASN A 114 1.57 -16.69 16.11
C ASN A 114 1.02 -17.93 16.83
N GLY A 115 0.47 -18.90 16.11
CA GLY A 115 -0.09 -20.13 16.69
C GLY A 115 -1.30 -19.93 17.60
N GLY A 116 -1.80 -21.05 18.15
CA GLY A 116 -2.99 -21.07 19.02
C GLY A 116 -2.79 -20.28 20.30
N PRO A 117 -3.78 -20.26 21.22
CA PRO A 117 -3.60 -19.63 22.53
C PRO A 117 -2.25 -20.02 23.16
N GLY A 118 -1.41 -19.03 23.47
CA GLY A 118 -0.06 -19.25 24.02
C GLY A 118 1.03 -19.69 23.03
N GLY A 119 0.84 -19.53 21.71
CA GLY A 119 1.82 -19.93 20.71
C GLY A 119 1.71 -21.39 20.25
N ASN A 120 0.61 -22.08 20.59
CA ASN A 120 0.45 -23.49 20.31
C ASN A 120 0.17 -23.77 18.82
N LEU A 121 1.21 -24.12 18.06
CA LEU A 121 1.11 -24.50 16.64
C LEU A 121 0.40 -25.85 16.40
N ASN A 122 0.07 -26.61 17.46
CA ASN A 122 -0.63 -27.89 17.36
C ASN A 122 -2.15 -27.77 17.62
N ASP A 123 -2.64 -26.60 18.03
CA ASP A 123 -4.08 -26.37 18.21
C ASP A 123 -4.73 -26.00 16.87
N PRO A 124 -5.51 -26.86 16.21
CA PRO A 124 -6.11 -26.54 14.91
C PRO A 124 -6.97 -25.25 14.93
N ASN A 125 -7.39 -24.76 16.09
CA ASN A 125 -8.15 -23.51 16.25
C ASN A 125 -7.33 -22.22 16.08
N TYR A 126 -5.99 -22.28 15.96
CA TYR A 126 -5.19 -21.08 15.63
C TYR A 126 -5.50 -20.53 14.24
N LEU A 127 -6.03 -21.39 13.37
CA LEU A 127 -6.51 -21.04 12.03
C LEU A 127 -7.78 -20.20 12.04
N THR A 128 -8.43 -20.01 13.20
CA THR A 128 -9.75 -19.34 13.27
C THR A 128 -9.83 -18.23 14.30
N SER A 129 -8.76 -17.87 15.01
CA SER A 129 -8.83 -16.77 15.99
C SER A 129 -7.59 -15.88 16.09
N VAL A 130 -7.80 -14.61 15.78
CA VAL A 130 -7.01 -13.51 16.35
C VAL A 130 -7.42 -13.34 17.82
N SER A 131 -6.44 -13.15 18.71
CA SER A 131 -6.64 -13.06 20.17
C SER A 131 -6.17 -11.74 20.77
N GLY A 132 -6.50 -11.50 22.04
CA GLY A 132 -6.04 -10.34 22.80
C GLY A 132 -6.50 -9.01 22.21
N VAL A 133 -5.65 -8.00 22.25
CA VAL A 133 -5.98 -6.63 21.82
C VAL A 133 -6.32 -6.56 20.32
N ALA A 134 -5.70 -7.39 19.48
CA ALA A 134 -5.96 -7.39 18.04
C ALA A 134 -7.43 -7.71 17.68
N LYS A 135 -8.13 -8.50 18.50
CA LYS A 135 -9.54 -8.83 18.28
C LYS A 135 -10.47 -7.61 18.41
N LEU A 136 -10.01 -6.55 19.08
CA LEU A 136 -10.77 -5.30 19.27
C LEU A 136 -11.03 -4.56 17.96
N GLN A 137 -10.35 -4.92 16.85
CA GLN A 137 -10.65 -4.42 15.51
C GLN A 137 -12.10 -4.62 15.08
N THR A 138 -12.81 -5.58 15.69
CA THR A 138 -14.23 -5.85 15.38
C THR A 138 -15.13 -4.72 15.87
N ASN A 139 -14.76 -4.06 16.97
CA ASN A 139 -15.58 -3.08 17.65
C ASN A 139 -15.03 -1.65 17.51
N TYR A 140 -13.74 -1.49 17.20
CA TYR A 140 -13.06 -0.20 17.18
C TYR A 140 -12.39 0.05 15.83
N SER A 141 -12.84 1.11 15.14
CA SER A 141 -12.40 1.48 13.81
C SER A 141 -10.95 1.95 13.75
N ASN A 142 -10.32 2.28 14.87
CA ASN A 142 -8.91 2.64 14.95
C ASN A 142 -8.01 1.49 15.43
N VAL A 143 -8.44 0.23 15.28
CA VAL A 143 -7.61 -0.96 15.53
C VAL A 143 -7.47 -1.79 14.25
N ILE A 144 -6.22 -2.17 13.94
CA ILE A 144 -5.85 -3.04 12.83
C ILE A 144 -5.26 -4.32 13.39
N SER A 145 -5.88 -5.45 13.08
CA SER A 145 -5.30 -6.78 13.31
C SER A 145 -4.42 -7.17 12.12
N VAL A 146 -3.14 -7.43 12.37
CA VAL A 146 -2.11 -7.60 11.34
C VAL A 146 -1.60 -9.03 11.27
N GLY A 147 -1.92 -9.71 10.17
CA GLY A 147 -1.40 -11.05 9.85
C GLY A 147 -0.06 -10.99 9.12
N ALA A 148 0.66 -12.11 9.11
CA ALA A 148 1.98 -12.25 8.51
C ALA A 148 1.92 -12.95 7.15
N LEU A 149 2.44 -12.27 6.13
CA LEU A 149 2.55 -12.78 4.77
C LEU A 149 4.02 -13.08 4.44
N ALA A 150 4.29 -14.31 4.03
CA ALA A 150 5.63 -14.77 3.66
C ALA A 150 5.77 -14.77 2.13
N LYS A 151 6.95 -14.40 1.63
CA LYS A 151 7.29 -14.64 0.22
C LYS A 151 7.47 -16.14 -0.03
N THR A 152 6.93 -16.64 -1.13
CA THR A 152 7.12 -18.02 -1.61
C THR A 152 7.98 -18.07 -2.86
N GLY A 153 8.21 -16.92 -3.50
CA GLY A 153 9.06 -16.78 -4.67
C GLY A 153 9.85 -15.47 -4.63
N THR A 154 10.94 -15.40 -5.39
CA THR A 154 11.77 -14.21 -5.50
C THR A 154 12.11 -13.95 -6.97
N THR A 155 11.99 -12.70 -7.38
CA THR A 155 12.49 -12.16 -8.64
C THR A 155 13.46 -11.02 -8.37
N TYR A 156 14.31 -10.68 -9.33
CA TYR A 156 15.26 -9.58 -9.21
C TYR A 156 14.90 -8.48 -10.19
N VAL A 157 14.76 -7.26 -9.69
CA VAL A 157 14.54 -6.05 -10.50
C VAL A 157 15.64 -5.08 -10.13
N ASN A 158 16.47 -4.70 -11.12
CA ASN A 158 17.63 -3.81 -10.92
C ASN A 158 18.56 -4.26 -9.78
N GLY A 159 18.81 -5.57 -9.65
CA GLY A 159 19.64 -6.15 -8.61
C GLY A 159 18.97 -6.26 -7.22
N LEU A 160 17.74 -5.78 -7.06
CA LEU A 160 16.97 -5.86 -5.82
C LEU A 160 16.07 -7.10 -5.81
N ALA A 161 16.14 -7.87 -4.73
CA ALA A 161 15.26 -9.02 -4.51
C ALA A 161 13.84 -8.54 -4.18
N ASN A 162 12.88 -8.96 -5.00
CA ASN A 162 11.45 -8.67 -4.87
C ASN A 162 10.68 -9.98 -4.70
N ALA A 163 9.59 -9.96 -3.93
CA ALA A 163 8.69 -11.10 -3.87
C ALA A 163 7.99 -11.27 -5.22
N SER A 164 8.08 -12.46 -5.83
CA SER A 164 7.34 -12.80 -7.06
C SER A 164 6.03 -13.53 -6.76
N SER A 165 5.92 -14.11 -5.58
CA SER A 165 4.73 -14.76 -5.06
C SER A 165 4.75 -14.75 -3.54
N VAL A 166 3.57 -14.81 -2.94
CA VAL A 166 3.36 -14.71 -1.49
C VAL A 166 2.31 -15.72 -1.05
N ASP A 167 2.39 -16.13 0.20
CA ASP A 167 1.35 -16.90 0.88
C ASP A 167 1.31 -16.52 2.37
N ILE A 168 0.23 -16.86 3.06
CA ILE A 168 0.15 -16.68 4.51
C ILE A 168 1.28 -17.46 5.19
N ALA A 169 1.99 -16.82 6.12
CA ALA A 169 2.99 -17.53 6.91
C ALA A 169 2.30 -18.61 7.75
N GLY A 170 2.83 -19.83 7.77
CA GLY A 170 2.17 -20.98 8.41
C GLY A 170 1.85 -20.80 9.90
N TYR A 171 2.59 -19.91 10.59
CA TYR A 171 2.35 -19.55 11.98
C TYR A 171 1.33 -18.43 12.18
N SER A 172 0.93 -17.69 11.14
CA SER A 172 0.08 -16.50 11.27
C SER A 172 -1.34 -16.87 11.68
N ASN A 173 -1.83 -16.25 12.74
CA ASN A 173 -3.24 -16.32 13.08
C ASN A 173 -4.07 -15.60 12.01
N ARG A 174 -5.28 -16.12 11.81
CA ARG A 174 -6.24 -15.66 10.80
C ARG A 174 -7.66 -15.90 11.31
N GLY A 175 -8.65 -15.30 10.66
CA GLY A 175 -10.06 -15.39 11.07
C GLY A 175 -10.86 -14.16 10.69
N SER A 176 -12.14 -14.14 11.08
CA SER A 176 -13.06 -13.04 10.77
C SER A 176 -12.64 -11.70 11.39
N ASN A 177 -11.78 -11.75 12.40
CA ASN A 177 -11.20 -10.60 13.09
C ASN A 177 -9.77 -10.24 12.61
N LEU A 178 -9.32 -10.76 11.47
CA LEU A 178 -8.14 -10.30 10.75
C LEU A 178 -8.49 -9.08 9.89
N THR A 179 -7.65 -8.03 9.92
CA THR A 179 -7.88 -6.80 9.14
C THR A 179 -7.10 -6.83 7.83
N LEU A 180 -5.78 -6.94 7.89
CA LEU A 180 -4.88 -6.85 6.75
C LEU A 180 -3.64 -7.74 6.97
N MET A 181 -2.95 -8.03 5.87
CA MET A 181 -1.67 -8.72 5.87
C MET A 181 -0.52 -7.75 5.64
N ALA A 182 0.63 -8.02 6.25
CA ALA A 182 1.88 -7.32 5.98
C ALA A 182 3.06 -8.31 5.90
N ALA A 183 4.16 -7.87 5.29
CA ALA A 183 5.32 -8.71 5.06
C ALA A 183 6.00 -9.15 6.37
N THR A 184 6.39 -10.42 6.43
CA THR A 184 7.23 -10.96 7.51
C THR A 184 8.59 -11.45 6.96
N ASN A 185 9.48 -11.92 7.84
CA ASN A 185 10.84 -12.33 7.50
C ASN A 185 11.62 -11.21 6.79
N SER A 186 11.49 -9.98 7.31
CA SER A 186 12.18 -8.79 6.78
C SER A 186 13.61 -8.72 7.30
N PRO A 187 14.57 -8.19 6.51
CA PRO A 187 15.86 -7.80 7.06
C PRO A 187 15.67 -6.65 8.07
N ALA A 188 16.35 -6.74 9.21
CA ALA A 188 16.30 -5.77 10.30
C ALA A 188 17.67 -5.70 10.99
N MET A 189 17.99 -4.54 11.57
CA MET A 189 19.12 -4.41 12.49
C MET A 189 18.71 -4.95 13.85
N ASP A 190 19.58 -5.75 14.44
CA ASP A 190 19.46 -6.26 15.80
C ASP A 190 20.02 -5.25 16.81
N LYS A 191 19.88 -5.52 18.12
CA LYS A 191 20.37 -4.60 19.18
C LYS A 191 21.89 -4.38 19.19
N ASN A 192 22.65 -5.28 18.57
CA ASN A 192 24.11 -5.17 18.47
C ASN A 192 24.55 -4.45 17.18
N GLY A 193 23.61 -4.09 16.30
CA GLY A 193 23.90 -3.47 15.02
C GLY A 193 24.21 -4.47 13.90
N ASP A 194 23.87 -5.75 14.08
CA ASP A 194 23.98 -6.76 13.02
C ASP A 194 22.68 -6.84 12.20
N MET A 195 22.80 -7.01 10.88
CA MET A 195 21.64 -7.28 10.03
C MET A 195 21.22 -8.75 10.16
N ARG A 196 19.94 -8.99 10.49
CA ARG A 196 19.34 -10.32 10.64
C ARG A 196 17.94 -10.36 10.02
N PHE A 197 17.41 -11.56 9.82
CA PHE A 197 16.01 -11.73 9.44
C PHE A 197 15.13 -11.76 10.69
N PHE A 198 14.10 -10.90 10.70
CA PHE A 198 13.09 -10.82 11.74
C PHE A 198 11.76 -11.35 11.22
N GLY A 199 11.15 -12.32 11.92
CA GLY A 199 9.93 -13.02 11.49
C GLY A 199 8.76 -12.86 12.45
N GLY A 200 7.64 -13.50 12.12
CA GLY A 200 6.42 -13.47 12.94
C GLY A 200 5.41 -12.40 12.50
N THR A 201 4.20 -12.48 13.06
CA THR A 201 3.26 -11.34 13.03
C THR A 201 3.83 -10.11 13.74
N SER A 202 4.76 -10.31 14.67
CA SER A 202 5.59 -9.25 15.27
C SER A 202 6.51 -8.53 14.27
N CYS A 203 6.86 -9.13 13.14
CA CYS A 203 7.55 -8.46 12.01
C CYS A 203 6.57 -7.82 11.02
N ALA A 204 5.42 -8.45 10.79
CA ALA A 204 4.37 -7.87 9.94
C ALA A 204 3.77 -6.59 10.53
N ASN A 205 3.58 -6.57 11.85
CA ASN A 205 2.98 -5.43 12.54
C ASN A 205 3.77 -4.10 12.41
N PRO A 206 5.11 -4.04 12.59
CA PRO A 206 5.87 -2.82 12.34
C PRO A 206 5.82 -2.39 10.87
N ASN A 207 5.78 -3.33 9.90
CA ASN A 207 5.55 -2.96 8.51
C ASN A 207 4.23 -2.18 8.35
N MET A 208 3.12 -2.71 8.90
CA MET A 208 1.81 -2.03 8.88
C MET A 208 1.83 -0.67 9.59
N ALA A 209 2.37 -0.62 10.81
CA ALA A 209 2.41 0.61 11.61
C ALA A 209 3.16 1.74 10.90
N ALA A 210 4.30 1.41 10.28
CA ALA A 210 5.07 2.38 9.53
C ALA A 210 4.36 2.85 8.25
N ILE A 211 3.70 1.96 7.49
CA ILE A 211 2.89 2.37 6.33
C ILE A 211 1.73 3.28 6.77
N ALA A 212 1.05 2.94 7.86
CA ALA A 212 -0.02 3.79 8.39
C ALA A 212 0.49 5.19 8.80
N SER A 213 1.70 5.28 9.35
CA SER A 213 2.33 6.57 9.64
C SER A 213 2.73 7.37 8.39
N LEU A 214 3.09 6.71 7.27
CA LEU A 214 3.31 7.39 5.97
C LEU A 214 2.01 7.98 5.43
N VAL A 215 0.92 7.23 5.50
CA VAL A 215 -0.41 7.72 5.11
C VAL A 215 -0.77 8.97 5.93
N TRP A 216 -0.55 8.90 7.24
CA TRP A 216 -0.92 10.00 8.13
C TRP A 216 -0.01 11.23 8.00
N SER A 217 1.27 11.04 7.66
CA SER A 217 2.19 12.16 7.41
C SER A 217 1.81 12.95 6.17
N VAL A 218 1.24 12.27 5.16
CA VAL A 218 0.74 12.90 3.94
C VAL A 218 -0.58 13.64 4.18
N ASN A 219 -1.54 13.00 4.85
CA ASN A 219 -2.84 13.60 5.17
C ASN A 219 -3.11 13.59 6.69
N PRO A 220 -2.70 14.64 7.43
CA PRO A 220 -2.84 14.72 8.89
C PRO A 220 -4.28 14.94 9.36
N TYR A 221 -5.22 15.24 8.45
CA TYR A 221 -6.62 15.49 8.77
C TYR A 221 -7.44 14.22 8.97
N PHE A 222 -6.89 13.05 8.62
CA PHE A 222 -7.53 11.79 8.91
C PHE A 222 -7.54 11.47 10.41
N SER A 223 -8.64 10.90 10.86
CA SER A 223 -8.72 10.09 12.07
C SER A 223 -8.01 8.75 11.86
N GLY A 224 -7.68 8.04 12.96
CA GLY A 224 -7.15 6.68 12.88
C GLY A 224 -8.09 5.74 12.12
N GLY A 225 -9.40 5.90 12.29
CA GLY A 225 -10.40 5.13 11.53
C GLY A 225 -10.34 5.35 10.02
N GLN A 226 -10.13 6.60 9.58
CA GLN A 226 -9.98 6.92 8.16
C GLN A 226 -8.66 6.38 7.60
N VAL A 227 -7.56 6.42 8.37
CA VAL A 227 -6.30 5.78 7.97
C VAL A 227 -6.48 4.27 7.79
N ARG A 228 -7.12 3.59 8.75
CA ARG A 228 -7.43 2.16 8.62
C ARG A 228 -8.26 1.87 7.38
N GLN A 229 -9.32 2.64 7.14
CA GLN A 229 -10.20 2.42 6.00
C GLN A 229 -9.46 2.64 4.67
N LEU A 230 -8.63 3.67 4.58
CA LEU A 230 -7.78 3.93 3.42
C LEU A 230 -6.87 2.73 3.11
N LEU A 231 -6.20 2.20 4.13
CA LEU A 231 -5.31 1.03 3.99
C LEU A 231 -6.08 -0.22 3.52
N ILE A 232 -7.33 -0.39 3.97
CA ILE A 232 -8.22 -1.47 3.50
C ILE A 232 -8.62 -1.27 2.04
N ASP A 233 -9.01 -0.05 1.67
CA ASP A 233 -9.52 0.27 0.34
C ASP A 233 -8.43 0.17 -0.73
N THR A 234 -7.17 0.39 -0.36
CA THR A 234 -6.01 0.32 -1.26
C THR A 234 -5.23 -0.99 -1.17
N ALA A 235 -5.65 -1.94 -0.34
CA ALA A 235 -4.98 -3.21 -0.20
C ALA A 235 -4.99 -4.03 -1.50
N MET A 236 -3.91 -4.76 -1.76
CA MET A 236 -3.88 -5.77 -2.81
C MET A 236 -4.68 -6.97 -2.34
N ASP A 237 -5.85 -7.19 -2.97
CA ASP A 237 -6.73 -8.29 -2.63
C ASP A 237 -6.05 -9.65 -2.87
N LEU A 238 -6.21 -10.58 -1.93
CA LEU A 238 -5.58 -11.90 -1.96
C LEU A 238 -6.63 -12.95 -1.63
N GLY A 239 -6.58 -14.11 -2.29
CA GLY A 239 -7.53 -15.18 -2.04
C GLY A 239 -8.89 -14.90 -2.69
N SER A 240 -9.96 -14.94 -1.90
CA SER A 240 -11.31 -14.70 -2.41
C SER A 240 -11.57 -13.21 -2.54
N TYR A 241 -12.30 -12.79 -3.57
CA TYR A 241 -12.61 -11.37 -3.78
C TYR A 241 -13.25 -10.73 -2.54
N GLY A 242 -12.68 -9.63 -2.08
CA GLY A 242 -13.11 -8.90 -0.90
C GLY A 242 -12.48 -9.41 0.39
N LYS A 243 -13.11 -9.10 1.53
CA LYS A 243 -12.58 -9.56 2.80
C LYS A 243 -12.79 -11.07 2.95
N ASP A 244 -11.73 -11.81 3.27
CA ASP A 244 -11.80 -13.21 3.66
C ASP A 244 -11.12 -13.49 5.01
N ASN A 245 -11.31 -14.69 5.54
CA ASN A 245 -10.78 -15.09 6.85
C ASN A 245 -9.29 -15.51 6.79
N THR A 246 -8.70 -15.63 5.61
CA THR A 246 -7.30 -16.06 5.42
C THR A 246 -6.38 -14.86 5.31
N PHE A 247 -6.73 -13.89 4.47
CA PHE A 247 -5.93 -12.72 4.15
C PHE A 247 -6.55 -11.40 4.64
N GLY A 248 -7.69 -11.44 5.34
CA GLY A 248 -8.38 -10.21 5.74
C GLY A 248 -8.82 -9.45 4.49
N ASN A 249 -8.44 -8.18 4.37
CA ASN A 249 -8.67 -7.39 3.16
C ASN A 249 -7.50 -7.44 2.15
N GLY A 250 -6.54 -8.34 2.35
CA GLY A 250 -5.37 -8.50 1.49
C GLY A 250 -4.08 -7.90 2.05
N LEU A 251 -3.08 -7.76 1.19
CA LEU A 251 -1.76 -7.20 1.51
C LEU A 251 -1.80 -5.67 1.48
N VAL A 252 -1.28 -5.04 2.54
CA VAL A 252 -1.13 -3.58 2.57
C VAL A 252 -0.26 -3.08 1.42
N ASN A 253 -0.72 -2.05 0.72
CA ASN A 253 -0.02 -1.42 -0.40
C ASN A 253 0.36 0.02 -0.03
N ALA A 254 1.64 0.24 0.27
CA ALA A 254 2.13 1.55 0.70
C ALA A 254 1.99 2.63 -0.38
N ASP A 255 2.34 2.31 -1.64
CA ASP A 255 2.27 3.26 -2.76
C ASP A 255 0.83 3.71 -3.02
N ALA A 256 -0.09 2.74 -3.17
CA ALA A 256 -1.51 3.06 -3.41
C ALA A 256 -2.13 3.83 -2.24
N ALA A 257 -1.82 3.46 -0.99
CA ALA A 257 -2.34 4.15 0.19
C ALA A 257 -1.83 5.59 0.26
N VAL A 258 -0.54 5.83 0.04
CA VAL A 258 0.05 7.18 0.09
C VAL A 258 -0.48 8.06 -1.04
N ARG A 259 -0.53 7.55 -2.28
CA ARG A 259 -1.10 8.29 -3.43
C ARG A 259 -2.57 8.64 -3.17
N ARG A 260 -3.35 7.71 -2.62
CA ARG A 260 -4.76 7.95 -2.27
C ARG A 260 -4.91 8.99 -1.16
N ALA A 261 -4.07 8.95 -0.13
CA ALA A 261 -4.07 9.92 0.96
C ALA A 261 -3.77 11.33 0.45
N TRP A 262 -2.79 11.45 -0.45
CA TRP A 262 -2.42 12.71 -1.09
C TRP A 262 -3.58 13.26 -1.93
N ALA A 263 -4.16 12.45 -2.82
CA ALA A 263 -5.28 12.88 -3.65
C ALA A 263 -6.49 13.38 -2.82
N LEU A 264 -6.82 12.69 -1.72
CA LEU A 264 -7.90 13.10 -0.81
C LEU A 264 -7.59 14.37 -0.01
N LYS A 265 -6.32 14.73 0.14
CA LYS A 265 -5.90 15.99 0.76
C LYS A 265 -6.04 17.16 -0.21
N GLU A 266 -5.61 16.96 -1.46
CA GLU A 266 -5.60 18.00 -2.48
C GLU A 266 -7.00 18.37 -2.96
N ASP A 267 -7.83 17.36 -3.28
CA ASP A 267 -9.23 17.58 -3.65
C ASP A 267 -10.10 16.43 -3.15
N TYR A 268 -10.69 16.63 -1.97
CA TYR A 268 -11.57 15.63 -1.36
C TYR A 268 -12.78 15.30 -2.23
N GLN A 269 -13.40 16.30 -2.87
CA GLN A 269 -14.63 16.09 -3.64
C GLN A 269 -14.34 15.20 -4.85
N LEU A 270 -13.36 15.61 -5.66
CA LEU A 270 -12.97 14.86 -6.85
C LEU A 270 -12.45 13.47 -6.46
N ALA A 271 -11.53 13.39 -5.49
CA ALA A 271 -10.94 12.11 -5.11
C ALA A 271 -11.99 11.16 -4.52
N SER A 272 -12.97 11.63 -3.74
CA SER A 272 -14.00 10.76 -3.14
C SER A 272 -14.86 10.03 -4.19
N MET A 273 -15.03 10.60 -5.39
CA MET A 273 -15.78 10.00 -6.50
C MET A 273 -15.10 8.74 -7.08
N TYR A 274 -13.77 8.62 -6.94
CA TYR A 274 -12.99 7.49 -7.44
C TYR A 274 -12.82 6.34 -6.44
N SER A 275 -13.70 6.22 -5.44
CA SER A 275 -13.66 5.12 -4.47
C SER A 275 -14.14 3.80 -5.09
N SER A 276 -13.25 3.04 -5.73
CA SER A 276 -13.63 1.77 -6.35
C SER A 276 -13.09 0.54 -5.62
N LYS A 277 -13.97 -0.13 -4.85
CA LYS A 277 -14.23 -1.57 -5.08
C LYS A 277 -15.38 -1.79 -6.09
N ARG A 278 -15.87 -0.71 -6.68
CA ARG A 278 -16.87 -0.68 -7.73
C ARG A 278 -16.50 0.42 -8.71
N TRP A 279 -15.96 0.05 -9.86
CA TRP A 279 -16.38 0.73 -11.07
C TRP A 279 -17.79 0.20 -11.35
N GLN A 280 -18.81 0.91 -10.86
CA GLN A 280 -20.11 0.84 -11.54
C GLN A 280 -20.04 1.99 -12.55
N PRO A 281 -20.20 1.74 -13.86
CA PRO A 281 -20.54 2.83 -14.76
C PRO A 281 -21.93 3.32 -14.33
N THR A 282 -22.01 4.19 -13.34
CA THR A 282 -23.13 5.11 -13.24
C THR A 282 -23.02 5.97 -14.49
N ILE A 283 -23.86 5.66 -15.47
CA ILE A 283 -24.25 6.60 -16.50
C ILE A 283 -24.66 7.86 -15.75
N PHE A 284 -23.81 8.89 -15.80
CA PHE A 284 -24.22 10.23 -15.45
C PHE A 284 -25.23 10.64 -16.51
N SER A 285 -26.53 10.51 -16.21
CA SER A 285 -27.47 11.47 -16.74
C SER A 285 -27.07 12.81 -16.14
N VAL A 286 -26.40 13.62 -16.93
CA VAL A 286 -26.03 15.00 -16.59
C VAL A 286 -27.32 15.71 -16.23
N LEU A 287 -27.46 16.11 -14.96
CA LEU A 287 -28.43 17.11 -14.57
C LEU A 287 -27.99 18.42 -15.24
N ASP A 288 -28.90 19.03 -16.00
CA ASP A 288 -28.70 20.14 -16.94
C ASP A 288 -28.12 21.46 -16.37
N ASP A 289 -27.60 21.53 -15.14
CA ASP A 289 -27.30 22.80 -14.48
C ASP A 289 -25.86 23.00 -13.93
N PHE A 290 -24.90 22.11 -14.21
CA PHE A 290 -23.48 22.39 -13.89
C PHE A 290 -22.73 23.01 -15.07
N LYS A 291 -22.56 24.34 -15.04
CA LYS A 291 -21.52 25.02 -15.83
C LYS A 291 -20.14 24.63 -15.29
N VAL A 292 -19.49 23.66 -15.95
CA VAL A 292 -18.06 23.37 -15.75
C VAL A 292 -17.25 24.54 -16.32
N LEU A 293 -16.63 25.31 -15.44
CA LEU A 293 -15.75 26.44 -15.76
C LEU A 293 -14.27 26.04 -15.66
N THR A 294 -13.84 24.95 -16.27
CA THR A 294 -12.41 24.68 -16.53
C THR A 294 -12.27 23.86 -17.81
N LYS A 295 -11.37 24.29 -18.70
CA LYS A 295 -11.27 23.82 -20.08
C LYS A 295 -10.33 22.62 -20.27
N ASP A 296 -9.73 22.08 -19.21
CA ASP A 296 -8.69 21.05 -19.36
C ASP A 296 -8.86 19.93 -18.31
N ILE A 297 -9.64 18.91 -18.65
CA ILE A 297 -9.53 17.60 -17.99
C ILE A 297 -8.56 16.77 -18.83
N LYS A 298 -7.31 16.63 -18.39
CA LYS A 298 -6.35 15.68 -18.97
C LYS A 298 -6.51 14.33 -18.27
N PHE A 299 -6.94 13.32 -19.01
CA PHE A 299 -6.86 11.93 -18.57
C PHE A 299 -5.40 11.46 -18.73
N VAL A 300 -4.73 11.12 -17.62
CA VAL A 300 -3.46 10.38 -17.67
C VAL A 300 -3.82 8.90 -17.63
N VAL A 301 -3.78 8.23 -18.78
CA VAL A 301 -3.86 6.78 -18.86
C VAL A 301 -2.45 6.23 -18.68
N ASP A 302 -2.22 5.48 -17.60
CA ASP A 302 -0.97 4.74 -17.40
C ASP A 302 -0.86 3.67 -18.50
N PRO A 303 0.17 3.70 -19.37
CA PRO A 303 0.33 2.74 -20.45
C PRO A 303 0.58 1.29 -19.97
N LYS A 304 0.71 1.03 -18.67
CA LYS A 304 0.89 -0.33 -18.11
C LYS A 304 -0.42 -1.11 -17.90
N PHE A 305 -1.59 -0.51 -18.09
CA PHE A 305 -2.89 -1.17 -17.96
C PHE A 305 -3.59 -1.41 -19.31
N THR A 306 -2.99 -2.23 -20.18
CA THR A 306 -3.70 -2.83 -21.31
C THR A 306 -4.22 -4.21 -20.95
N HIS A 307 -5.43 -4.30 -20.40
CA HIS A 307 -6.26 -5.49 -20.50
C HIS A 307 -7.62 -5.13 -21.11
N ILE A 308 -7.71 -5.42 -22.41
CA ILE A 308 -8.89 -5.76 -23.23
C ILE A 308 -10.21 -5.05 -22.85
N LEU A 309 -10.52 -3.95 -23.54
CA LEU A 309 -11.88 -3.46 -23.71
C LEU A 309 -12.33 -3.79 -25.14
N ASP A 310 -13.07 -4.88 -25.29
CA ASP A 310 -13.88 -5.11 -26.48
C ASP A 310 -15.26 -4.50 -26.24
N THR A 311 -15.54 -3.34 -26.85
CA THR A 311 -16.86 -2.72 -26.80
C THR A 311 -17.29 -2.30 -28.20
N ASN A 312 -18.20 -3.09 -28.78
CA ASN A 312 -18.99 -2.70 -29.95
C ASN A 312 -19.90 -1.51 -29.57
N ILE A 313 -19.47 -0.29 -29.88
CA ILE A 313 -20.29 0.92 -29.76
C ILE A 313 -20.99 1.17 -31.09
N GLN A 314 -22.31 0.92 -31.15
CA GLN A 314 -23.15 1.44 -32.24
C GLN A 314 -23.41 2.94 -32.02
N THR A 315 -23.01 3.75 -32.99
CA THR A 315 -23.09 5.21 -32.95
C THR A 315 -24.51 5.69 -33.26
N ILE A 316 -25.16 6.41 -32.33
CA ILE A 316 -26.37 7.18 -32.62
C ILE A 316 -25.93 8.60 -33.02
N LYS A 317 -26.10 8.95 -34.30
CA LYS A 317 -25.88 10.30 -34.88
C LYS A 317 -27.09 11.20 -34.62
N LYS A 318 -26.86 12.45 -34.18
CA LYS A 318 -27.67 13.65 -34.53
C LYS A 318 -26.92 14.96 -34.19
N PRO A 319 -27.32 16.14 -34.73
CA PRO A 319 -26.46 16.91 -35.62
C PRO A 319 -26.02 18.29 -35.09
N SER A 320 -24.88 18.74 -35.64
CA SER A 320 -24.46 20.13 -35.90
C SER A 320 -24.29 21.10 -34.71
N VAL A 321 -23.04 21.30 -34.28
CA VAL A 321 -22.44 22.62 -34.10
C VAL A 321 -20.99 22.53 -34.62
N ASP A 322 -20.68 23.36 -35.62
CA ASP A 322 -19.38 23.45 -36.27
C ASP A 322 -18.34 24.09 -35.34
N LEU A 323 -17.16 23.48 -35.25
CA LEU A 323 -15.93 24.14 -34.79
C LEU A 323 -14.89 23.96 -35.89
N GLU A 324 -14.57 25.07 -36.57
CA GLU A 324 -13.47 25.20 -37.53
C GLU A 324 -12.14 24.82 -36.85
N PHE A 325 -11.36 23.97 -37.51
CA PHE A 325 -9.93 23.84 -37.27
C PHE A 325 -9.21 24.46 -38.46
N ASP A 326 -8.39 25.48 -38.19
CA ASP A 326 -7.39 25.97 -39.15
C ASP A 326 -6.39 24.85 -39.44
N ALA A 327 -6.43 24.34 -40.67
CA ALA A 327 -5.39 23.49 -41.22
C ALA A 327 -4.48 24.34 -42.11
N MET A 328 -3.19 24.40 -41.78
CA MET A 328 -2.16 24.82 -42.73
C MET A 328 -1.38 23.59 -43.21
N ASP A 329 -1.46 23.43 -44.53
CA ASP A 329 -0.60 22.71 -45.49
C ASP A 329 -0.58 21.17 -45.44
N SER A 330 -1.37 20.45 -46.29
CA SER A 330 -1.27 20.23 -47.76
C SER A 330 -0.07 19.33 -48.12
N PHE A 331 -0.11 18.22 -48.87
CA PHE A 331 -0.80 17.71 -50.08
C PHE A 331 -0.72 16.15 -50.04
N ALA A 332 -1.46 15.28 -50.76
CA ALA A 332 -2.25 15.33 -51.98
C ALA A 332 -3.33 14.21 -52.01
N ILE A 333 -4.36 14.43 -52.82
CA ILE A 333 -5.53 13.58 -53.10
C ILE A 333 -5.33 12.84 -54.44
N ALA A 334 -5.84 11.61 -54.57
CA ALA A 334 -6.49 11.09 -55.79
C ALA A 334 -7.29 9.79 -55.50
N PRO A 335 -8.36 9.47 -56.27
CA PRO A 335 -9.61 8.91 -55.73
C PRO A 335 -10.06 7.53 -56.24
N VAL A 336 -10.93 6.88 -55.45
CA VAL A 336 -12.16 6.11 -55.78
C VAL A 336 -12.12 4.96 -56.82
N ALA A 337 -12.55 3.76 -56.37
CA ALA A 337 -13.53 2.85 -57.04
C ALA A 337 -13.91 1.72 -56.06
N SER A 338 -15.08 1.74 -55.41
CA SER A 338 -16.33 1.04 -55.78
C SER A 338 -16.22 -0.48 -55.97
N GLY A 339 -16.88 -1.26 -55.11
CA GLY A 339 -17.13 -2.68 -55.35
C GLY A 339 -17.73 -3.41 -54.14
N PHE A 340 -19.06 -3.50 -54.12
CA PHE A 340 -19.83 -4.52 -53.39
C PHE A 340 -19.32 -5.93 -53.75
N ASP A 341 -19.26 -6.87 -52.80
CA ASP A 341 -20.26 -7.95 -52.64
C ASP A 341 -19.88 -8.90 -51.48
N ALA A 342 -20.89 -9.50 -50.87
CA ALA A 342 -20.84 -10.47 -49.79
C ALA A 342 -20.68 -11.90 -50.32
N SER A 343 -20.04 -12.79 -49.56
CA SER A 343 -20.56 -14.13 -49.25
C SER A 343 -19.59 -14.97 -48.42
N GLU A 344 -20.21 -15.82 -47.61
CA GLU A 344 -19.72 -16.87 -46.72
C GLU A 344 -18.69 -17.85 -47.31
N GLY A 345 -18.01 -18.59 -46.43
CA GLY A 345 -17.74 -20.02 -46.66
C GLY A 345 -16.30 -20.51 -46.52
N SER A 346 -16.04 -21.16 -45.39
CA SER A 346 -15.32 -22.45 -45.24
C SER A 346 -13.88 -22.67 -45.76
N ASP A 347 -13.11 -23.29 -44.84
CA ASP A 347 -12.03 -24.27 -45.04
C ASP A 347 -10.56 -23.82 -45.24
N ARG A 348 -9.73 -24.31 -44.30
CA ARG A 348 -8.25 -24.47 -44.34
C ARG A 348 -7.87 -25.63 -45.31
N PRO A 349 -6.59 -25.98 -45.65
CA PRO A 349 -5.29 -25.55 -45.10
C PRO A 349 -4.07 -25.39 -46.09
N SER A 350 -2.96 -24.85 -45.56
CA SER A 350 -1.51 -25.09 -45.82
C SER A 350 -0.91 -25.14 -47.23
N ILE A 351 0.18 -24.37 -47.50
CA ILE A 351 1.59 -24.83 -47.73
C ILE A 351 2.50 -23.73 -48.36
N PHE A 352 3.73 -23.66 -47.82
CA PHE A 352 5.07 -23.20 -48.29
C PHE A 352 5.33 -22.07 -49.31
N ASP A 353 6.34 -21.28 -48.92
CA ASP A 353 7.52 -20.71 -49.63
C ASP A 353 7.40 -19.97 -50.97
N GLU A 354 7.92 -18.75 -50.94
CA GLU A 354 8.87 -18.11 -51.88
C GLU A 354 9.14 -16.69 -51.33
N LEU A 355 10.25 -15.98 -51.46
CA LEU A 355 11.66 -16.19 -51.83
C LEU A 355 12.29 -14.77 -51.66
N ILE A 356 13.63 -14.67 -51.64
CA ILE A 356 14.45 -13.47 -51.99
C ILE A 356 14.86 -12.51 -50.84
N ALA A 357 16.10 -12.70 -50.37
CA ALA A 357 17.06 -11.62 -50.09
C ALA A 357 17.83 -11.28 -51.40
N PRO A 358 18.78 -10.31 -51.52
CA PRO A 358 19.36 -9.38 -50.53
C PRO A 358 19.67 -7.95 -51.13
N THR A 359 20.63 -7.24 -50.51
CA THR A 359 21.42 -6.04 -50.92
C THR A 359 21.01 -4.72 -50.25
N SER A 360 21.89 -3.81 -49.81
CA SER A 360 23.34 -3.80 -49.51
C SER A 360 23.67 -2.42 -48.90
N ASN A 361 24.65 -2.40 -48.00
CA ASN A 361 25.41 -1.28 -47.40
C ASN A 361 25.45 0.08 -48.10
N PHE A 362 25.38 1.16 -47.30
CA PHE A 362 26.08 2.45 -47.43
C PHE A 362 26.10 3.08 -46.01
N LEU A 363 27.20 2.97 -45.26
CA LEU A 363 28.34 3.88 -45.09
C LEU A 363 28.23 4.77 -43.83
N ASP A 364 29.39 4.87 -43.21
CA ASP A 364 29.77 5.38 -41.89
C ASP A 364 30.12 6.88 -41.93
N ASP A 365 30.39 7.43 -40.75
CA ASP A 365 31.07 8.70 -40.42
C ASP A 365 30.29 10.04 -40.45
N MET A 366 30.10 10.62 -39.25
CA MET A 366 30.82 11.84 -38.88
C MET A 366 30.79 12.14 -37.36
N VAL A 367 31.91 12.72 -36.92
CA VAL A 367 32.48 12.87 -35.58
C VAL A 367 32.15 14.24 -34.95
N ASP A 368 32.13 14.28 -33.61
CA ASP A 368 32.31 15.37 -32.62
C ASP A 368 32.17 16.87 -33.01
N GLU A 369 31.48 17.66 -32.16
CA GLU A 369 32.13 18.60 -31.22
C GLU A 369 31.12 19.51 -30.44
N ASN A 370 31.20 19.40 -29.11
CA ASN A 370 31.14 20.43 -28.05
C ASN A 370 30.43 21.81 -28.19
N SER A 371 29.64 22.08 -27.14
CA SER A 371 29.66 23.24 -26.22
C SER A 371 28.60 24.37 -26.31
N TRP A 372 28.30 24.91 -25.11
CA TRP A 372 27.43 26.05 -24.71
C TRP A 372 25.93 25.73 -24.58
N SER A 373 25.20 26.05 -23.51
CA SER A 373 25.46 26.67 -22.20
C SER A 373 24.17 26.54 -21.36
N GLU A 374 24.34 26.56 -20.03
CA GLU A 374 23.34 26.66 -18.95
C GLU A 374 21.99 27.31 -19.28
N SER A 375 20.89 26.67 -18.88
CA SER A 375 19.93 27.15 -17.87
C SER A 375 18.61 26.36 -17.94
N LEU A 376 17.98 26.18 -16.77
CA LEU A 376 16.64 25.60 -16.55
C LEU A 376 16.56 24.06 -16.58
N ALA A 377 17.09 23.44 -15.53
CA ALA A 377 16.63 22.14 -15.06
C ALA A 377 16.34 22.24 -13.56
N ASP A 378 15.31 23.02 -13.23
CA ASP A 378 14.56 22.88 -11.98
C ASP A 378 13.16 22.41 -12.34
N GLU A 379 12.65 21.47 -11.55
CA GLU A 379 11.31 20.89 -11.58
C GLU A 379 10.98 20.01 -12.80
N VAL A 380 11.03 18.69 -12.58
CA VAL A 380 9.94 17.72 -12.83
C VAL A 380 10.52 16.33 -12.50
N ALA A 381 10.33 15.90 -11.26
CA ALA A 381 10.56 14.53 -10.84
C ALA A 381 9.54 14.15 -9.75
N LEU A 382 8.29 13.94 -10.17
CA LEU A 382 7.30 13.14 -9.46
C LEU A 382 6.13 12.84 -10.40
N ILE A 383 6.14 11.65 -11.00
CA ILE A 383 4.94 10.93 -11.44
C ILE A 383 5.09 9.47 -10.99
#